data_AF-A0A1M7S8T0-F1
#
_entry.id   AF-A0A1M7S8T0-F1
#
_cell.length_a   1.000
_cell.length_b   1.000
_cell.length_c   1.000
_cell.angle_alpha   90.00
_cell.angle_beta   90.00
_cell.angle_gamma   90.00
#
_symmetry.space_group_name_H-M   'P 1'
#
loop_
_entity.id
_entity.type
_entity.pdbx_description
1 polymer ?
#
loop_
_entity_poly.entity_id
_entity_poly.type
_entity_poly.pdbx_seq_one_letter_code
_entity_poly.pdbx_strand_id
1 'polypeptide(L)'
;MMDGYLTVRDRCVVCGAELFHHRADDMPAWGTILIVGHVIAPAMLTVYDLWDPPLWVHWTLWPLLALALTLALLPRVKGMVVAYQWAHRMGGFETAAR
;
A
#
# COMPACT_ATOMS: atom_id res chain seq x y z
N MET A 1 11.49 -6.56 -7.62
CA MET A 1 10.03 -6.75 -7.78
C MET A 1 9.38 -5.53 -8.41
N MET A 2 9.48 -4.35 -7.81
CA MET A 2 9.04 -3.09 -8.45
C MET A 2 10.09 -2.52 -9.41
N ASP A 3 9.66 -1.76 -10.42
CA ASP A 3 10.49 -0.96 -11.33
C ASP A 3 10.15 0.54 -11.34
N GLY A 4 9.14 0.92 -10.58
CA GLY A 4 8.71 2.30 -10.44
C GLY A 4 7.91 2.42 -9.16
N TYR A 5 7.24 3.56 -8.98
CA TYR A 5 6.47 3.79 -7.76
C TYR A 5 5.36 2.75 -7.57
N LEU A 6 4.57 2.45 -8.61
CA LEU A 6 3.58 1.36 -8.57
C LEU A 6 3.79 0.34 -9.68
N THR A 7 4.87 0.42 -10.44
CA THR A 7 5.12 -0.48 -11.57
C THR A 7 5.78 -1.76 -11.07
N VAL A 8 5.17 -2.90 -11.35
CA VAL A 8 5.77 -4.22 -11.11
C VAL A 8 6.61 -4.59 -12.33
N ARG A 9 7.79 -5.17 -12.12
CA ARG A 9 8.63 -5.68 -13.22
C ARG A 9 7.96 -6.86 -13.90
N ASP A 10 8.15 -7.01 -15.20
CA ASP A 10 7.64 -8.19 -15.92
C ASP A 10 8.33 -9.49 -15.49
N ARG A 11 9.64 -9.42 -15.20
CA ARG A 11 10.44 -10.56 -14.74
C ARG A 11 11.30 -10.21 -13.53
N CYS A 12 11.50 -11.17 -12.64
CA CYS A 12 12.46 -11.03 -11.55
C CYS A 12 13.90 -11.02 -12.08
N VAL A 13 14.70 -10.03 -11.68
CA VAL A 13 16.10 -9.89 -12.11
C VAL A 13 17.06 -10.92 -11.48
N VAL A 14 16.60 -11.63 -10.44
CA VAL A 14 17.42 -12.63 -9.72
C VAL A 14 17.11 -14.04 -10.20
N CYS A 15 15.83 -14.40 -10.32
CA CYS A 15 15.42 -15.78 -10.66
C CYS A 15 14.67 -15.91 -11.99
N GLY A 16 14.38 -14.82 -12.69
CA GLY A 16 13.67 -14.85 -13.98
C GLY A 16 12.15 -15.10 -13.91
N ALA A 17 11.59 -15.27 -12.72
CA ALA A 17 10.16 -15.51 -12.51
C ALA A 17 9.29 -14.45 -13.22
N GLU A 18 8.27 -14.91 -13.94
CA GLU A 18 7.30 -14.07 -14.62
C GLU A 18 6.34 -13.44 -13.61
N LEU A 19 6.33 -12.11 -13.53
CA LEU A 19 5.54 -11.33 -12.58
C LEU A 19 4.43 -10.51 -13.24
N PHE A 20 4.43 -10.41 -14.57
CA PHE A 20 3.44 -9.62 -15.35
C PHE A 20 2.02 -10.17 -15.30
N HIS A 21 1.82 -11.40 -14.84
CA HIS A 21 0.49 -12.03 -14.73
C HIS A 21 -0.39 -11.47 -13.61
N HIS A 22 0.18 -10.66 -12.70
CA HIS A 22 -0.50 -10.23 -11.48
C HIS A 22 -1.84 -9.52 -11.76
N ARG A 23 -2.86 -9.79 -10.95
CA ARG A 23 -4.15 -9.07 -10.96
C ARG A 23 -4.45 -8.56 -9.57
N ALA A 24 -3.70 -7.53 -9.16
CA ALA A 24 -3.81 -6.92 -7.83
C ALA A 24 -4.96 -5.91 -7.71
N ASP A 25 -5.54 -5.47 -8.82
CA ASP A 25 -6.67 -4.53 -8.91
C ASP A 25 -6.62 -3.45 -7.79
N ASP A 26 -7.66 -3.36 -6.95
CA ASP A 26 -7.79 -2.35 -5.89
C ASP A 26 -7.29 -2.80 -4.52
N MET A 27 -6.94 -4.08 -4.35
CA MET A 27 -6.54 -4.63 -3.05
C MET A 27 -5.36 -3.86 -2.41
N PRO A 28 -4.32 -3.42 -3.15
CA PRO A 28 -3.26 -2.58 -2.61
C PRO A 28 -3.75 -1.25 -2.03
N ALA A 29 -4.69 -0.59 -2.69
CA ALA A 29 -5.25 0.69 -2.25
C ALA A 29 -6.14 0.50 -1.01
N TRP A 30 -7.01 -0.51 -1.04
CA TRP A 30 -7.87 -0.89 0.10
C TRP A 30 -7.06 -1.28 1.34
N GLY A 31 -6.02 -2.10 1.17
CA GLY A 31 -5.13 -2.45 2.27
C GLY A 31 -4.39 -1.23 2.84
N THR A 32 -3.94 -0.32 1.96
CA THR A 32 -3.24 0.90 2.37
C THR A 32 -4.15 1.83 3.16
N ILE A 33 -5.37 2.11 2.68
CA ILE A 33 -6.29 3.04 3.35
C ILE A 33 -6.76 2.50 4.70
N LEU A 34 -6.93 1.18 4.84
CA LEU A 34 -7.24 0.57 6.13
C LEU A 34 -6.10 0.81 7.13
N ILE A 35 -4.85 0.57 6.74
CA ILE A 35 -3.70 0.82 7.63
C ILE A 35 -3.59 2.31 7.99
N VAL A 36 -3.62 3.18 6.98
CA VAL A 36 -3.47 4.63 7.19
C VAL A 36 -4.61 5.18 8.05
N GLY A 37 -5.86 4.77 7.78
CA GLY A 37 -7.03 5.20 8.55
C GLY A 37 -6.94 4.80 10.02
N HIS A 38 -6.50 3.57 10.31
CA HIS A 38 -6.33 3.09 11.69
C HIS A 38 -5.15 3.75 12.43
N VAL A 39 -4.23 4.39 11.73
CA VAL A 39 -3.18 5.20 12.36
C VAL A 39 -3.66 6.63 12.55
N ILE A 40 -4.18 7.26 11.49
CA ILE A 40 -4.54 8.67 11.48
C ILE A 40 -5.77 8.97 12.34
N ALA A 41 -6.83 8.16 12.26
CA ALA A 41 -8.08 8.49 12.96
C ALA A 41 -7.94 8.44 14.49
N PRO A 42 -7.35 7.40 15.11
CA PRO A 42 -7.11 7.40 16.56
C PRO A 42 -6.14 8.47 17.02
N ALA A 43 -5.09 8.74 16.23
CA ALA A 43 -4.13 9.80 16.54
C ALA A 43 -4.81 11.18 16.52
N MET A 44 -5.65 11.44 15.52
CA MET A 44 -6.41 12.67 15.39
C MET A 44 -7.38 12.87 16.57
N LEU A 45 -8.15 11.84 16.92
CA LEU A 45 -9.06 11.89 18.06
C LEU A 45 -8.31 12.13 19.38
N THR A 46 -7.21 11.41 19.58
CA THR A 46 -6.37 11.59 20.78
C THR A 46 -5.82 13.00 20.88
N VAL A 47 -5.36 13.58 19.76
CA VAL A 47 -4.85 14.95 19.75
C VAL A 47 -5.94 15.97 20.04
N TYR A 48 -7.13 15.76 19.48
CA TYR A 48 -8.30 16.59 19.74
C TYR A 48 -8.69 16.56 21.22
N ASP A 49 -8.83 15.37 21.80
CA ASP A 49 -9.27 15.19 23.20
C ASP A 49 -8.26 15.73 24.22
N LEU A 50 -6.96 15.64 23.94
CA LEU A 50 -5.90 16.04 24.88
C LEU A 50 -5.49 17.52 24.78
N TRP A 51 -5.54 18.10 23.58
CA TRP A 51 -5.01 19.45 23.34
C TRP A 51 -5.98 20.43 22.69
N ASP A 52 -7.10 19.96 22.12
CA ASP A 52 -8.08 20.76 21.39
C ASP A 52 -7.44 21.86 20.50
N PRO A 53 -6.51 21.51 19.59
CA PRO A 53 -5.80 22.52 18.83
C PRO A 53 -6.74 23.19 17.80
N PRO A 54 -6.42 24.41 17.35
CA PRO A 54 -7.23 25.11 16.38
C PRO A 54 -7.46 24.29 15.10
N LEU A 55 -8.65 24.41 14.51
CA LEU A 55 -9.05 23.64 13.33
C LEU A 55 -8.05 23.68 12.18
N TRP A 56 -7.36 24.80 11.94
CA TRP A 56 -6.37 24.92 10.87
C TRP A 56 -5.22 23.90 11.00
N VAL A 57 -4.87 23.52 12.24
CA VAL A 57 -3.87 22.47 12.50
C VAL A 57 -4.39 21.15 11.97
N HIS A 58 -5.65 20.82 12.23
CA HIS A 58 -6.25 19.57 11.74
C HIS A 58 -6.35 19.53 10.21
N TRP A 59 -6.79 20.63 9.59
CA TRP A 59 -6.94 20.75 8.14
C TRP A 59 -5.62 20.66 7.38
N THR A 60 -4.49 20.91 8.05
CA THR A 60 -3.16 20.87 7.43
C THR A 60 -2.40 19.59 7.80
N LEU A 61 -2.25 19.32 9.09
CA LEU A 61 -1.41 18.23 9.61
C LEU A 61 -1.92 16.85 9.17
N TRP A 62 -3.20 16.53 9.40
CA TRP A 62 -3.71 15.18 9.17
C TRP A 62 -3.76 14.79 7.70
N PRO A 63 -4.23 15.64 6.76
CA PRO A 63 -4.15 15.33 5.34
C PRO A 63 -2.71 15.16 4.84
N LEU A 64 -1.76 16.00 5.30
CA LEU A 64 -0.35 15.88 4.93
C LEU A 64 0.26 14.56 5.45
N LEU A 65 0.00 14.20 6.70
CA LEU A 65 0.46 12.93 7.26
C LEU A 65 -0.18 11.73 6.56
N ALA A 66 -1.49 11.78 6.30
CA ALA A 66 -2.19 10.73 5.59
C ALA A 66 -1.65 10.54 4.17
N LEU A 67 -1.39 11.65 3.45
CA LEU A 67 -0.77 11.62 2.13
C LEU A 67 0.63 11.01 2.19
N ALA A 68 1.48 11.48 3.11
CA ALA A 68 2.84 10.98 3.26
C ALA A 68 2.87 9.47 3.60
N LEU A 69 2.04 9.03 4.54
CA LEU A 69 1.92 7.62 4.91
C LEU A 69 1.39 6.76 3.76
N THR A 70 0.36 7.24 3.05
CA THR A 70 -0.17 6.54 1.88
C THR A 70 0.91 6.39 0.82
N LEU A 71 1.65 7.46 0.53
CA LEU A 71 2.74 7.42 -0.44
C LEU A 71 3.87 6.46 -0.03
N ALA A 72 4.16 6.36 1.27
CA ALA A 72 5.15 5.42 1.77
C ALA A 72 4.66 3.96 1.71
N LEU A 73 3.39 3.71 2.05
CA LEU A 73 2.87 2.35 2.22
C LEU A 73 2.37 1.72 0.92
N LEU A 74 1.74 2.48 0.04
CA LEU A 74 1.13 1.96 -1.19
C LEU A 74 2.06 1.07 -2.04
N PRO A 75 3.32 1.45 -2.35
CA PRO A 75 4.24 0.57 -3.10
C PRO A 75 4.55 -0.73 -2.35
N ARG A 76 4.67 -0.66 -1.02
CA ARG A 76 4.99 -1.81 -0.17
C ARG A 76 3.82 -2.79 -0.11
N VAL A 77 2.62 -2.28 0.13
CA VAL A 77 1.39 -3.07 0.14
C VAL A 77 1.19 -3.70 -1.24
N LYS A 78 1.33 -2.95 -2.34
CA LYS A 78 1.25 -3.52 -3.69
C LYS A 78 2.21 -4.69 -3.90
N GLY A 79 3.46 -4.55 -3.45
CA GLY A 79 4.46 -5.62 -3.52
C GLY A 79 4.02 -6.85 -2.72
N MET A 80 3.50 -6.65 -1.51
CA MET A 80 2.99 -7.74 -0.67
C MET A 80 1.80 -8.47 -1.33
N VAL A 81 0.86 -7.75 -1.94
CA VAL A 81 -0.28 -8.36 -2.67
C VAL A 81 0.20 -9.27 -3.78
N VAL A 82 1.08 -8.75 -4.64
CA VAL A 82 1.58 -9.52 -5.78
C VAL A 82 2.43 -10.70 -5.29
N ALA A 83 3.21 -10.55 -4.23
CA ALA A 83 4.00 -11.63 -3.65
C ALA A 83 3.10 -12.73 -3.05
N TYR A 84 2.02 -12.34 -2.38
CA TYR A 84 1.00 -13.26 -1.89
C TYR A 84 0.32 -14.00 -3.04
N GLN A 85 -0.03 -13.28 -4.11
CA GLN A 85 -0.61 -13.89 -5.31
C GLN A 85 0.31 -14.93 -5.93
N TRP A 86 1.59 -14.61 -6.05
CA TRP A 86 2.61 -15.51 -6.56
C TRP A 86 2.80 -16.75 -5.66
N ALA A 87 2.91 -16.54 -4.35
CA ALA A 87 3.12 -17.63 -3.37
C ALA A 87 1.96 -18.64 -3.35
N HIS A 88 0.74 -18.16 -3.55
CA HIS A 88 -0.48 -18.97 -3.56
C HIS A 88 -0.96 -19.36 -4.97
N ARG A 89 -0.20 -19.04 -6.02
CA ARG A 89 -0.57 -19.31 -7.43
C ARG A 89 -1.97 -18.80 -7.79
N MET A 90 -2.31 -17.59 -7.35
CA MET A 90 -3.59 -16.94 -7.60
C MET A 90 -3.39 -15.67 -8.43
N GLY A 91 -4.47 -15.04 -8.88
CA GLY A 91 -4.38 -13.72 -9.53
C GLY A 91 -3.55 -13.72 -10.81
N GLY A 92 -3.63 -14.79 -11.61
CA GLY A 92 -2.90 -14.95 -12.88
C GLY A 92 -1.69 -15.88 -12.81
N PHE A 93 -1.21 -16.24 -11.62
CA PHE A 93 -0.04 -17.13 -11.44
C PHE A 93 -0.36 -18.63 -11.47
N GLU A 94 -1.56 -19.05 -11.88
CA GLU A 94 -1.99 -20.45 -11.82
C GLU A 94 -1.16 -21.36 -12.75
N THR A 95 -0.79 -20.84 -13.91
CA THR A 95 -0.02 -21.53 -14.95
C THR A 95 1.43 -21.06 -15.05
N ALA A 96 1.86 -20.13 -14.18
CA ALA A 96 3.21 -19.58 -14.22
C ALA A 96 4.24 -20.67 -13.88
N ALA A 97 5.17 -20.92 -14.80
CA ALA A 97 6.34 -21.76 -14.53
C ALA A 97 7.21 -21.10 -13.46
N ARG A 98 7.78 -21.91 -12.56
CA ARG A 98 8.66 -21.43 -11.48
C ARG A 98 9.92 -20.80 -12.02
#